data_AF-A0A7W8S0L7-F1
#
_entry.id   AF-A0A7W8S0L7-F1
#
_cell.length_a   1.000
_cell.length_b   1.000
_cell.length_c   1.000
_cell.angle_alpha   90.00
_cell.angle_beta   90.00
_cell.angle_gamma   90.00
#
_symmetry.space_group_name_H-M   'P 1'
#
loop_
_entity.id
_entity.type
_entity.pdbx_description
1 polymer ?
#
loop_
_entity_poly.entity_id
_entity_poly.type
_entity_poly.pdbx_seq_one_letter_code
_entity_poly.pdbx_strand_id
1 'polypeptide(L)'
;MSSPADNYKGFTDLASAQVEGTDYRVHVRANAGSTVAVIAPHGGSIEQYTSDVARDVAGEDFNLYLFEGIRQAGNYSALHLTSHRFDEPRCLELLSSCNHVVAIHGCGGDVQQALVGGPR
;
A
#
# COMPACT_ATOMS: atom_id res chain seq x y z
N MET A 1 -2.90 12.06 -20.34
CA MET A 1 -3.95 11.10 -19.91
C MET A 1 -3.22 9.95 -19.24
N SER A 2 -3.38 9.76 -17.93
CA SER A 2 -2.75 8.64 -17.22
C SER A 2 -3.47 7.33 -17.57
N SER A 3 -2.72 6.26 -17.82
CA SER A 3 -3.30 4.93 -18.03
C SER A 3 -3.99 4.44 -16.75
N PRO A 4 -5.13 3.71 -16.88
CA PRO A 4 -5.72 3.00 -15.76
C PRO A 4 -4.76 1.97 -15.14
N ALA A 5 -4.83 1.81 -13.82
CA ALA A 5 -3.99 0.90 -13.05
C ALA A 5 -4.14 -0.57 -13.49
N ASP A 6 -5.34 -0.96 -13.94
CA ASP A 6 -5.64 -2.31 -14.43
C ASP A 6 -4.77 -2.76 -15.62
N ASN A 7 -4.18 -1.81 -16.35
CA ASN A 7 -3.30 -2.08 -17.49
C ASN A 7 -1.87 -2.41 -17.09
N TYR A 8 -1.47 -2.14 -15.86
CA TYR A 8 -0.13 -2.47 -15.36
C TYR A 8 -0.06 -3.93 -14.94
N LYS A 9 1.04 -4.61 -15.32
CA LYS A 9 1.29 -6.00 -14.91
C LYS A 9 1.96 -6.10 -13.54
N GLY A 10 2.53 -4.99 -13.07
CA GLY A 10 3.12 -4.83 -11.75
C GLY A 10 3.57 -3.38 -11.50
N PHE A 11 4.24 -3.16 -10.39
CA PHE A 11 4.79 -1.88 -9.98
C PHE A 11 5.81 -1.34 -10.98
N THR A 12 6.66 -2.18 -11.58
CA THR A 12 7.63 -1.71 -12.59
C THR A 12 6.93 -1.04 -13.77
N ASP A 13 5.83 -1.61 -14.26
CA ASP A 13 5.03 -1.02 -15.33
C ASP A 13 4.38 0.30 -14.87
N LEU A 14 3.84 0.33 -13.65
CA LEU A 14 3.26 1.54 -13.06
C LEU A 14 4.30 2.66 -12.95
N ALA A 15 5.49 2.37 -12.42
CA ALA A 15 6.57 3.32 -12.20
C ALA A 15 7.18 3.85 -13.51
N SER A 16 7.01 3.13 -14.63
CA SER A 16 7.38 3.63 -15.97
C SER A 16 6.43 4.73 -16.49
N ALA A 17 5.21 4.81 -15.94
CA ALA A 17 4.14 5.69 -16.40
C ALA A 17 3.68 6.73 -15.35
N GLN A 18 4.00 6.51 -14.08
CA GLN A 18 3.65 7.37 -12.95
C GLN A 18 4.91 7.82 -12.22
N VAL A 19 4.92 9.03 -11.68
CA VAL A 19 6.12 9.66 -11.12
C VAL A 19 6.06 9.70 -9.60
N GLU A 20 7.04 9.07 -8.93
CA GLU A 20 7.18 9.20 -7.47
C GLU A 20 7.46 10.67 -7.08
N GLY A 21 6.84 11.13 -6.01
CA GLY A 21 6.87 12.53 -5.57
C GLY A 21 5.83 13.42 -6.24
N THR A 22 5.21 12.98 -7.33
CA THR A 22 4.12 13.72 -8.02
C THR A 22 2.80 12.95 -7.99
N ASP A 23 2.82 11.69 -8.43
CA ASP A 23 1.63 10.84 -8.52
C ASP A 23 1.47 9.99 -7.26
N TYR A 24 2.57 9.43 -6.78
CA TYR A 24 2.60 8.59 -5.59
C TYR A 24 3.83 8.89 -4.72
N ARG A 25 3.86 8.34 -3.50
CA ARG A 25 5.03 8.32 -2.63
C ARG A 25 5.13 6.96 -1.96
N VAL A 26 6.35 6.46 -1.80
CA VAL A 26 6.60 5.30 -0.95
C VAL A 26 7.20 5.76 0.39
N HIS A 27 6.66 5.24 1.48
CA HIS A 27 7.21 5.39 2.81
C HIS A 27 7.56 4.02 3.38
N VAL A 28 8.79 3.88 3.88
CA VAL A 28 9.28 2.65 4.52
C VAL A 28 9.90 3.03 5.85
N ARG A 29 9.49 2.32 6.89
CA ARG A 29 10.10 2.40 8.22
C ARG A 29 10.37 0.99 8.71
N ALA A 30 11.64 0.61 8.71
CA ALA A 30 12.09 -0.63 9.30
C ALA A 30 12.30 -0.45 10.82
N ASN A 31 11.86 -1.44 11.58
CA ASN A 31 12.21 -1.63 12.98
C ASN A 31 12.95 -2.97 13.10
N ALA A 32 14.27 -2.91 13.33
CA ALA A 32 15.14 -4.09 13.42
C ALA A 32 14.76 -5.07 14.55
N GLY A 33 13.97 -4.62 15.54
CA GLY A 33 13.45 -5.48 16.61
C GLY A 33 12.15 -6.21 16.25
N SER A 34 11.53 -5.90 15.11
CA SER A 34 10.24 -6.46 14.71
C SER A 34 10.34 -7.42 13.53
N THR A 35 9.69 -8.56 13.66
CA THR A 35 9.42 -9.51 12.57
C THR A 35 7.98 -9.38 12.03
N VAL A 36 7.26 -8.32 12.43
CA VAL A 36 5.91 -8.00 11.97
C VAL A 36 5.95 -6.72 11.13
N ALA A 37 5.24 -6.72 10.01
CA ALA A 37 5.01 -5.53 9.20
C ALA A 37 3.52 -5.17 9.13
N VAL A 38 3.24 -3.88 9.19
CA VAL A 38 1.94 -3.30 8.86
C VAL A 38 2.10 -2.57 7.54
N ILE A 39 1.27 -2.90 6.55
CA ILE A 39 1.39 -2.35 5.20
C ILE A 39 0.07 -1.75 4.74
N ALA A 40 0.14 -0.64 4.02
CA ALA A 40 -0.97 -0.11 3.23
C ALA A 40 -0.50 0.01 1.76
N PRO A 41 -0.71 -1.03 0.92
CA PRO A 41 -0.33 -0.99 -0.50
C PRO A 41 -1.22 -0.04 -1.31
N HIS A 42 -2.32 0.43 -0.74
CA HIS A 42 -3.27 1.38 -1.32
C HIS A 42 -3.47 2.61 -0.42
N GLY A 43 -2.37 3.12 0.12
CA GLY A 43 -2.31 4.29 1.00
C GLY A 43 -2.71 5.62 0.36
N GLY A 44 -2.75 6.65 1.20
CA GLY A 44 -3.06 8.02 0.82
C GLY A 44 -4.48 8.14 0.27
N SER A 45 -4.60 8.69 -0.94
CA SER A 45 -5.88 8.89 -1.60
C SER A 45 -6.29 7.74 -2.53
N ILE A 46 -5.60 6.59 -2.52
CA ILE A 46 -5.99 5.40 -3.30
C ILE A 46 -7.18 4.74 -2.62
N GLU A 47 -6.99 4.22 -1.40
CA GLU A 47 -8.03 3.79 -0.47
C GLU A 47 -7.92 4.67 0.78
N GLN A 48 -8.88 5.60 0.93
CA GLN A 48 -8.78 6.68 1.92
C GLN A 48 -8.57 6.14 3.35
N TYR A 49 -7.77 6.87 4.13
CA TYR A 49 -7.44 6.61 5.54
C TYR A 49 -6.61 5.36 5.84
N THR A 50 -6.35 4.48 4.88
CA THR A 50 -5.55 3.27 5.10
C THR A 50 -4.13 3.58 5.58
N SER A 51 -3.52 4.69 5.11
CA SER A 51 -2.21 5.13 5.61
C SER A 51 -2.24 5.48 7.10
N ASP A 52 -3.28 6.18 7.55
CA ASP A 52 -3.36 6.65 8.93
C ASP A 52 -3.62 5.48 9.87
N VAL A 53 -4.54 4.58 9.48
CA VAL A 53 -4.76 3.32 10.19
C VAL A 53 -3.49 2.47 10.24
N ALA A 54 -2.75 2.35 9.15
CA ALA A 54 -1.50 1.59 9.13
C ALA A 54 -0.42 2.23 10.02
N ARG A 55 -0.30 3.56 10.05
CA ARG A 55 0.60 4.27 10.97
C ARG A 55 0.25 3.99 12.43
N ASP A 56 -1.03 4.11 12.77
CA ASP A 56 -1.52 3.92 14.14
C ASP A 56 -1.34 2.47 14.61
N VAL A 57 -1.65 1.49 13.74
CA VAL A 57 -1.45 0.07 14.04
C VAL A 57 0.04 -0.28 14.16
N ALA A 58 0.89 0.32 13.31
CA ALA A 58 2.33 0.06 13.37
C ALA A 58 3.00 0.65 14.61
N GLY A 59 2.46 1.76 15.16
CA GLY A 59 3.00 2.45 16.32
C GLY A 59 4.49 2.76 16.15
N GLU A 60 5.30 2.50 17.18
CA GLU A 60 6.77 2.43 17.08
C GLU A 60 7.27 0.97 17.04
N ASP A 61 6.38 0.01 17.27
CA ASP A 61 6.71 -1.39 17.53
C ASP A 61 6.92 -2.21 16.27
N PHE A 62 6.26 -1.85 15.15
CA PHE A 62 6.27 -2.65 13.93
C PHE A 62 6.88 -1.95 12.72
N ASN A 63 7.34 -2.76 11.77
CA ASN A 63 7.73 -2.28 10.45
C ASN A 63 6.50 -1.66 9.76
N LEU A 64 6.70 -0.58 9.00
CA LEU A 64 5.65 0.12 8.28
C LEU A 64 6.02 0.28 6.81
N TYR A 65 5.08 -0.05 5.93
CA TYR A 65 5.15 0.26 4.51
C TYR A 65 3.88 0.98 4.06
N LEU A 66 4.03 2.09 3.32
CA LEU A 66 2.92 2.80 2.70
C LEU A 66 3.24 3.09 1.23
N PHE A 67 2.31 2.76 0.34
CA PHE A 67 2.28 3.26 -1.03
C PHE A 67 1.14 4.25 -1.16
N GLU A 68 1.45 5.54 -1.20
CA GLU A 68 0.46 6.61 -1.06
C GLU A 68 0.19 7.32 -2.38
N GLY A 69 -1.07 7.31 -2.83
CA GLY A 69 -1.48 8.18 -3.93
C GLY A 69 -1.62 9.63 -3.47
N ILE A 70 -0.91 10.54 -4.13
CA ILE A 70 -0.81 11.97 -3.77
C ILE A 70 -1.30 12.91 -4.89
N ARG A 71 -1.96 12.37 -5.92
CA ARG A 71 -2.57 13.17 -6.99
C ARG A 71 -3.75 13.96 -6.42
N GLN A 72 -4.08 15.08 -7.07
CA GLN A 72 -5.27 15.85 -6.73
C GLN A 72 -6.58 15.06 -6.93
N ALA A 73 -6.62 14.16 -7.92
CA ALA A 73 -7.78 13.30 -8.20
C ALA A 73 -7.36 12.04 -8.98
N GLY A 74 -8.26 11.05 -9.00
CA GLY A 74 -8.10 9.83 -9.81
C GLY A 74 -7.05 8.84 -9.32
N ASN A 75 -6.65 8.93 -8.04
CA ASN A 75 -5.63 8.05 -7.44
C ASN A 75 -5.99 6.57 -7.56
N TYR A 76 -7.20 6.17 -7.16
CA TYR A 76 -7.66 4.79 -7.30
C TYR A 76 -7.49 4.27 -8.74
N SER A 77 -8.08 4.98 -9.71
CA SER A 77 -8.01 4.58 -11.12
C SER A 77 -6.60 4.53 -11.69
N ALA A 78 -5.66 5.35 -11.19
CA ALA A 78 -4.31 5.46 -11.75
C ALA A 78 -3.28 4.59 -11.02
N LEU A 79 -3.51 4.24 -9.75
CA LEU A 79 -2.48 3.67 -8.87
C LEU A 79 -2.90 2.38 -8.14
N HIS A 80 -4.17 1.97 -8.20
CA HIS A 80 -4.65 0.75 -7.54
C HIS A 80 -4.18 -0.52 -8.25
N LEU A 81 -3.00 -1.03 -7.88
CA LEU A 81 -2.56 -2.37 -8.29
C LEU A 81 -3.16 -3.40 -7.35
N THR A 82 -3.98 -4.32 -7.86
CA THR A 82 -4.49 -5.46 -7.08
C THR A 82 -3.35 -6.19 -6.36
N SER A 83 -3.58 -6.71 -5.15
CA SER A 83 -2.51 -7.26 -4.30
C SER A 83 -1.66 -8.35 -4.96
N HIS A 84 -2.23 -9.17 -5.86
CA HIS A 84 -1.49 -10.22 -6.59
C HIS A 84 -0.54 -9.69 -7.68
N ARG A 85 -0.63 -8.41 -8.05
CA ARG A 85 0.28 -7.71 -8.97
C ARG A 85 1.18 -6.70 -8.25
N PHE A 86 0.98 -6.52 -6.95
CA PHE A 86 1.75 -5.54 -6.19
C PHE A 86 3.12 -6.12 -5.84
N ASP A 87 4.16 -5.65 -6.53
CA ASP A 87 5.54 -6.12 -6.42
C ASP A 87 6.54 -4.97 -6.23
N GLU A 88 6.13 -3.90 -5.54
CA GLU A 88 7.01 -2.75 -5.28
C GLU A 88 8.26 -3.20 -4.51
N PRO A 89 9.48 -2.95 -5.04
CA PRO A 89 10.69 -3.58 -4.52
C PRO A 89 10.99 -3.30 -3.04
N ARG A 90 10.74 -2.07 -2.57
CA ARG A 90 11.01 -1.69 -1.18
C ARG A 90 10.02 -2.36 -0.20
N CYS A 91 8.78 -2.60 -0.63
CA CYS A 91 7.84 -3.43 0.11
C CYS A 91 8.37 -4.85 0.26
N LEU A 92 8.73 -5.49 -0.87
CA LEU A 92 9.21 -6.87 -0.87
C LEU A 92 10.49 -7.02 -0.04
N GLU A 93 11.39 -6.05 -0.12
CA GLU A 93 12.60 -6.00 0.71
C GLU A 93 12.26 -5.95 2.21
N LEU A 94 11.35 -5.06 2.63
CA LEU A 94 10.91 -4.99 4.02
C LEU A 94 10.26 -6.30 4.49
N LEU A 95 9.42 -6.91 3.65
CA LEU A 95 8.71 -8.13 3.98
C LEU A 95 9.62 -9.36 4.05
N SER A 96 10.79 -9.33 3.38
CA SER A 96 11.73 -10.47 3.33
C SER A 96 12.27 -10.90 4.70
N SER A 97 12.23 -10.01 5.70
CA SER A 97 12.64 -10.27 7.09
C SER A 97 11.47 -10.44 8.06
N CYS A 98 10.22 -10.45 7.57
CA CYS A 98 9.02 -10.51 8.39
C CYS A 98 8.37 -11.91 8.37
N ASN A 99 7.92 -12.36 9.54
CA ASN A 99 7.16 -13.60 9.71
C ASN A 99 5.65 -13.37 9.60
N HIS A 100 5.20 -12.14 9.89
CA HIS A 100 3.79 -11.76 9.87
C HIS A 100 3.59 -10.41 9.19
N VAL A 101 2.49 -10.30 8.46
CA VAL A 101 2.11 -9.08 7.74
C VAL A 101 0.65 -8.79 8.00
N VAL A 102 0.35 -7.56 8.42
CA VAL A 102 -1.00 -7.01 8.49
C VAL A 102 -1.16 -6.03 7.33
N ALA A 103 -1.94 -6.41 6.33
CA ALA A 103 -2.26 -5.54 5.21
C ALA A 103 -3.57 -4.79 5.47
N ILE A 104 -3.51 -3.45 5.41
CA ILE A 104 -4.65 -2.56 5.60
C ILE A 104 -5.17 -2.15 4.22
N HIS A 105 -6.45 -2.43 3.98
CA HIS A 105 -7.17 -2.08 2.76
C HIS A 105 -8.48 -1.38 3.10
N GLY A 106 -8.91 -0.49 2.21
CA GLY A 106 -10.25 0.07 2.19
C GLY A 106 -11.18 -0.80 1.36
N CYS A 107 -12.44 -0.91 1.79
CA CYS A 107 -13.50 -1.54 1.02
C CYS A 107 -14.66 -0.56 0.89
N GLY A 108 -15.23 -0.45 -0.31
CA GLY A 108 -16.43 0.36 -0.52
C GLY A 108 -17.65 -0.24 0.19
N GLY A 109 -18.54 0.61 0.67
CA GLY A 109 -19.80 0.21 1.29
C GLY A 109 -20.28 1.24 2.31
N ASP A 110 -21.58 1.20 2.61
CA ASP A 110 -22.23 2.17 3.50
C ASP A 110 -22.31 1.67 4.96
N VAL A 111 -21.83 0.45 5.22
CA VAL A 111 -21.87 -0.18 6.54
C VAL A 111 -20.50 -0.09 7.19
N GLN A 112 -20.47 0.34 8.45
CA GLN A 112 -19.27 0.32 9.26
C GLN A 112 -18.91 -1.13 9.64
N GLN A 113 -17.89 -1.68 8.98
CA GLN A 113 -17.42 -3.04 9.21
C GLN A 113 -15.93 -3.16 8.89
N ALA A 114 -15.28 -4.15 9.52
CA ALA A 114 -13.94 -4.59 9.16
C ALA A 114 -14.01 -6.05 8.70
N LEU A 115 -13.50 -6.31 7.50
CA LEU A 115 -13.41 -7.66 6.93
C LEU A 115 -11.98 -8.17 7.17
N VAL A 116 -11.84 -9.26 7.92
CA VAL A 116 -10.54 -9.84 8.26
C VAL A 116 -10.37 -11.15 7.51
N GLY A 117 -9.25 -11.28 6.80
CA GLY A 117 -8.87 -12.47 6.06
C GLY A 117 -7.38 -12.77 6.21
N GLY A 118 -6.86 -13.67 5.38
CA GLY A 118 -5.48 -14.09 5.41
C GLY A 118 -5.26 -15.34 4.55
N PRO A 119 -4.00 -15.81 4.45
CA PRO A 119 -3.72 -17.10 3.83
C PRO A 119 -4.47 -18.22 4.56
N ARG A 120 -4.90 -19.23 3.80
CA ARG A 120 -5.43 -20.48 4.34
C ARG A 120 -4.31 -21.38 4.87
#